data_AF-S2W4I9-F1
#
_entry.id   AF-S2W4I9-F1
#
_cell.length_a   1.000
_cell.length_b   1.000
_cell.length_c   1.000
_cell.angle_alpha   90.00
_cell.angle_beta   90.00
_cell.angle_gamma   90.00
#
_symmetry.space_group_name_H-M   'P 1'
#
loop_
_entity.id
_entity.type
_entity.pdbx_description
1 polymer ?
#
loop_
_entity_poly.entity_id
_entity_poly.type
_entity_poly.pdbx_seq_one_letter_code
_entity_poly.pdbx_strand_id
1 'polypeptide(L)'
;MTRIVQAMCGTAFAAALSLALLTGCSPSPVISSPPKASISASQEQQEAAQIEQMLASMAKGLSTEHPWLGDVATMHLEHAQVLSQGYPFGAKPSVGPIEATEATLAQLAEQEKAAAKKYLDHVISDDSSVSLLYASLHTTASIVASALDNGNELDVNLKGSSPSILSPSDLGDAQAVLLDNQQDLVAGLEAMNGVSHNDSMAARLQQARRERDETLAKVTSPTPGPVTIEIEGLKDPAKHKEIWAGLEKDVADSWALVLAASPSDQRKDAAKSMSGAYSKAVARGWQLTCWPGWR
;
A
#
# COMPACT_ATOMS: atom_id res chain seq x y z
N MET A 1 6.59 -85.30 -54.16
CA MET A 1 7.65 -84.33 -54.51
C MET A 1 7.13 -82.92 -54.29
N THR A 2 8.03 -81.94 -54.20
CA THR A 2 7.91 -80.73 -53.36
C THR A 2 7.17 -79.53 -53.99
N ARG A 3 6.29 -78.88 -53.21
CA ARG A 3 6.17 -77.42 -52.92
C ARG A 3 4.91 -77.20 -52.04
N ILE A 4 5.06 -76.87 -50.75
CA ILE A 4 5.13 -75.49 -50.18
C ILE A 4 3.76 -74.78 -50.38
N VAL A 5 2.86 -74.70 -49.37
CA VAL A 5 2.88 -73.80 -48.17
C VAL A 5 2.78 -72.32 -48.62
N GLN A 6 1.92 -71.40 -48.20
CA GLN A 6 0.85 -71.25 -47.18
C GLN A 6 -0.08 -70.08 -47.65
N ALA A 7 -1.22 -69.71 -47.06
CA ALA A 7 -1.93 -70.18 -45.87
C ALA A 7 -3.48 -70.10 -45.99
N MET A 8 -4.12 -70.68 -44.99
CA MET A 8 -5.53 -70.60 -44.55
C MET A 8 -5.97 -69.14 -44.24
N CYS A 9 -7.16 -68.69 -44.67
CA CYS A 9 -8.49 -68.83 -44.02
C CYS A 9 -8.74 -67.73 -42.95
N GLY A 10 -9.91 -67.12 -42.82
CA GLY A 10 -11.15 -67.28 -43.59
C GLY A 10 -12.22 -66.27 -43.18
N THR A 11 -12.99 -65.83 -44.16
CA THR A 11 -14.16 -64.94 -44.07
C THR A 11 -15.29 -65.47 -43.15
N ALA A 12 -16.02 -64.57 -42.48
CA ALA A 12 -17.48 -64.64 -42.42
C ALA A 12 -18.11 -63.26 -42.09
N PHE A 13 -18.78 -62.67 -43.07
CA PHE A 13 -19.74 -61.57 -42.90
C PHE A 13 -21.13 -62.17 -42.64
N ALA A 14 -21.91 -61.60 -41.71
CA ALA A 14 -23.38 -61.60 -41.78
C ALA A 14 -23.95 -60.51 -40.87
N ALA A 15 -24.89 -59.71 -41.38
CA ALA A 15 -25.53 -58.61 -40.65
C ALA A 15 -27.04 -58.59 -40.93
N ALA A 16 -27.84 -58.24 -39.91
CA ALA A 16 -29.15 -57.57 -40.03
C ALA A 16 -29.54 -57.05 -38.62
N LEU A 17 -29.43 -55.76 -38.34
CA LEU A 17 -30.39 -54.66 -38.62
C LEU A 17 -31.64 -54.65 -37.72
N SER A 18 -31.69 -53.63 -36.84
CA SER A 18 -32.90 -52.97 -36.36
C SER A 18 -32.56 -51.50 -36.11
N LEU A 19 -33.21 -50.57 -36.83
CA LEU A 19 -33.08 -49.13 -36.59
C LEU A 19 -33.94 -48.70 -35.38
N ALA A 20 -33.40 -47.83 -34.54
CA ALA A 20 -34.16 -46.91 -33.70
C ALA A 20 -33.36 -45.60 -33.52
N LEU A 21 -34.06 -44.47 -33.33
CA LEU A 21 -33.53 -43.13 -33.55
C LEU A 21 -32.99 -42.44 -32.28
N LEU A 22 -31.97 -41.58 -32.50
CA LEU A 22 -31.69 -40.29 -31.84
C LEU A 22 -31.78 -40.19 -30.29
N THR A 23 -30.64 -39.88 -29.65
CA THR A 23 -30.38 -38.66 -28.83
C THR A 23 -29.17 -38.85 -27.91
N GLY A 24 -28.53 -37.75 -27.48
CA GLY A 24 -27.58 -37.75 -26.35
C GLY A 24 -26.11 -37.52 -26.73
N CYS A 25 -25.61 -36.31 -26.48
CA CYS A 25 -24.23 -35.91 -26.75
C CYS A 25 -23.21 -36.70 -25.92
N SER A 26 -22.09 -37.09 -26.53
CA SER A 26 -20.85 -37.33 -25.77
C SER A 26 -20.44 -36.04 -25.05
N PRO A 27 -20.10 -36.06 -23.76
CA PRO A 27 -19.48 -34.91 -23.12
C PRO A 27 -18.11 -34.68 -23.77
N SER A 28 -17.89 -33.48 -24.30
CA SER A 28 -16.56 -33.03 -24.72
C SER A 28 -15.58 -33.15 -23.55
N PRO A 29 -14.30 -33.49 -23.79
CA PRO A 29 -13.31 -33.48 -22.72
C PRO A 29 -13.18 -32.05 -22.20
N VAL A 30 -13.62 -31.83 -20.96
CA VAL A 30 -13.33 -30.60 -20.24
C VAL A 30 -11.82 -30.58 -20.03
N ILE A 31 -11.11 -29.82 -20.85
CA ILE A 31 -9.74 -29.41 -20.55
C ILE A 31 -9.87 -28.47 -19.35
N SER A 32 -9.89 -29.04 -18.15
CA SER A 32 -9.63 -28.28 -16.95
C SER A 32 -8.22 -27.74 -17.11
N SER A 33 -8.10 -26.42 -17.25
CA SER A 33 -6.83 -25.75 -17.00
C SER A 33 -6.28 -26.29 -15.68
N PRO A 34 -4.99 -26.66 -15.59
CA PRO A 34 -4.42 -27.06 -14.31
C PRO A 34 -4.68 -25.91 -13.31
N PRO A 35 -5.06 -26.23 -12.06
CA PRO A 35 -5.31 -25.19 -11.07
C PRO A 35 -4.07 -24.30 -11.01
N LYS A 36 -4.27 -22.99 -11.27
CA LYS A 36 -3.19 -21.99 -11.23
C LYS A 36 -2.52 -22.17 -9.88
N ALA A 37 -1.22 -22.51 -9.89
CA ALA A 37 -0.54 -22.96 -8.69
C ALA A 37 -0.76 -21.93 -7.57
N SER A 38 -1.27 -22.41 -6.43
CA SER A 38 -1.36 -21.59 -5.22
C SER A 38 0.06 -21.26 -4.79
N ILE A 39 0.56 -20.10 -5.23
CA ILE A 39 1.78 -19.52 -4.70
C ILE A 39 1.51 -19.34 -3.21
N SER A 40 2.33 -19.94 -2.34
CA SER A 40 2.23 -19.66 -0.89
C SER A 40 2.87 -18.30 -0.61
N ALA A 41 2.36 -17.58 0.39
CA ALA A 41 3.00 -16.36 0.89
C ALA A 41 4.47 -16.65 1.27
N SER A 42 5.39 -15.72 1.02
CA SER A 42 6.80 -15.89 1.40
C SER A 42 6.94 -15.93 2.93
N GLN A 43 8.09 -16.39 3.44
CA GLN A 43 8.32 -16.42 4.89
C GLN A 43 8.24 -15.02 5.49
N GLU A 44 8.86 -14.02 4.86
CA GLU A 44 8.82 -12.62 5.29
C GLU A 44 7.39 -12.08 5.34
N GLN A 45 6.58 -12.43 4.35
CA GLN A 45 5.18 -12.02 4.26
C GLN A 45 4.31 -12.70 5.34
N GLN A 46 4.57 -13.98 5.65
CA GLN A 46 3.91 -14.70 6.75
C GLN A 46 4.31 -14.13 8.11
N GLU A 47 5.58 -13.80 8.32
CA GLU A 47 6.06 -13.15 9.54
C GLU A 47 5.44 -11.75 9.70
N ALA A 48 5.32 -10.98 8.62
CA ALA A 48 4.63 -9.69 8.63
C ALA A 48 3.14 -9.85 8.97
N ALA A 49 2.46 -10.85 8.39
CA ALA A 49 1.06 -11.14 8.70
C ALA A 49 0.83 -11.52 10.18
N GLN A 50 1.79 -12.19 10.82
CA GLN A 50 1.73 -12.53 12.24
C GLN A 50 1.93 -11.30 13.14
N ILE A 51 2.83 -10.38 12.76
CA ILE A 51 3.03 -9.11 13.48
C ILE A 51 1.76 -8.26 13.40
N GLU A 52 1.17 -8.10 12.21
CA GLU A 52 -0.07 -7.35 12.02
C GLU A 52 -1.24 -7.98 12.82
N GLN A 53 -1.35 -9.31 12.89
CA GLN A 53 -2.31 -9.99 13.77
C GLN A 53 -2.10 -9.65 15.25
N MET A 54 -0.85 -9.66 15.73
CA MET A 54 -0.52 -9.31 17.11
C MET A 54 -0.89 -7.85 17.43
N LEU A 55 -0.52 -6.90 16.56
CA LEU A 55 -0.86 -5.49 16.71
C LEU A 55 -2.37 -5.28 16.74
N ALA A 56 -3.10 -5.92 15.81
CA ALA A 56 -4.56 -5.91 15.77
C ALA A 56 -5.19 -6.43 17.08
N SER A 57 -4.70 -7.55 17.62
CA SER A 57 -5.20 -8.11 18.88
C SER A 57 -4.92 -7.21 20.09
N MET A 58 -3.75 -6.56 20.15
CA MET A 58 -3.38 -5.63 21.22
C MET A 58 -4.21 -4.34 21.16
N ALA A 59 -4.31 -3.71 19.98
CA ALA A 59 -5.17 -2.56 19.76
C ALA A 59 -6.64 -2.88 20.07
N LYS A 60 -7.10 -4.10 19.74
CA LYS A 60 -8.46 -4.53 20.06
C LYS A 60 -8.71 -4.64 21.57
N GLY A 61 -7.74 -5.14 22.35
CA GLY A 61 -7.81 -5.17 23.81
C GLY A 61 -8.00 -3.78 24.43
N LEU A 62 -7.26 -2.80 23.91
CA LEU A 62 -7.31 -1.41 24.37
C LEU A 62 -8.54 -0.63 23.85
N SER A 63 -9.25 -1.11 22.83
CA SER A 63 -10.36 -0.40 22.16
C SER A 63 -11.56 -0.05 23.04
N THR A 64 -11.70 -0.67 24.22
CA THR A 64 -12.77 -0.35 25.18
C THR A 64 -12.48 0.94 25.95
N GLU A 65 -11.21 1.21 26.25
CA GLU A 65 -10.76 2.42 26.96
C GLU A 65 -10.39 3.54 25.98
N HIS A 66 -9.94 3.18 24.77
CA HIS A 66 -9.52 4.09 23.72
C HIS A 66 -10.22 3.75 22.40
N PRO A 67 -11.44 4.27 22.14
CA PRO A 67 -12.29 3.83 21.02
C PRO A 67 -11.64 3.86 19.63
N TRP A 68 -10.77 4.85 19.37
CA TRP A 68 -10.04 4.98 18.10
C TRP A 68 -9.11 3.79 17.79
N LEU A 69 -8.67 3.04 18.81
CA LEU A 69 -7.91 1.80 18.61
C LEU A 69 -8.76 0.66 18.03
N GLY A 70 -10.09 0.79 17.97
CA GLY A 70 -10.96 -0.13 17.24
C GLY A 70 -10.75 -0.08 15.72
N ASP A 71 -10.55 1.11 15.16
CA ASP A 71 -10.27 1.28 13.73
C ASP A 71 -8.82 0.92 13.40
N VAL A 72 -7.88 1.25 14.30
CA VAL A 72 -6.48 0.78 14.22
C VAL A 72 -6.42 -0.75 14.21
N ALA A 73 -7.12 -1.43 15.12
CA ALA A 73 -7.20 -2.90 15.14
C ALA A 73 -7.78 -3.47 13.83
N THR A 74 -8.74 -2.78 13.21
CA THR A 74 -9.33 -3.19 11.93
C THR A 74 -8.34 -3.03 10.78
N MET A 75 -7.61 -1.91 10.74
CA MET A 75 -6.54 -1.65 9.76
C MET A 75 -5.44 -2.73 9.80
N HIS A 76 -4.89 -3.03 10.98
CA HIS A 76 -3.90 -4.11 11.13
C HIS A 76 -4.46 -5.49 10.76
N LEU A 77 -5.74 -5.76 11.01
CA LEU A 77 -6.36 -7.01 10.57
C LEU A 77 -6.50 -7.08 9.03
N GLU A 78 -6.83 -5.98 8.37
CA GLU A 78 -6.81 -5.91 6.89
C GLU A 78 -5.39 -6.15 6.34
N HIS A 79 -4.36 -5.55 6.96
CA HIS A 79 -2.96 -5.79 6.61
C HIS A 79 -2.59 -7.27 6.73
N ALA A 80 -2.87 -7.89 7.88
CA ALA A 80 -2.59 -9.29 8.11
C ALA A 80 -3.27 -10.20 7.07
N GLN A 81 -4.51 -9.88 6.67
CA GLN A 81 -5.25 -10.65 5.69
C GLN A 81 -4.69 -10.50 4.27
N VAL A 82 -4.25 -9.31 3.87
CA VAL A 82 -3.53 -9.10 2.60
C VAL A 82 -2.20 -9.85 2.60
N LEU A 83 -1.42 -9.76 3.69
CA LEU A 83 -0.14 -10.44 3.86
C LEU A 83 -0.26 -11.96 4.03
N SER A 84 -1.42 -12.48 4.44
CA SER A 84 -1.68 -13.93 4.50
C SER A 84 -1.83 -14.57 3.12
N GLN A 85 -2.14 -13.78 2.09
CA GLN A 85 -2.44 -14.28 0.76
C GLN A 85 -1.17 -14.50 -0.06
N GLY A 86 -1.13 -15.62 -0.79
CA GLY A 86 -0.05 -15.94 -1.72
C GLY A 86 0.25 -14.89 -2.79
N TYR A 87 -0.68 -13.97 -3.00
CA TYR A 87 -0.53 -12.82 -3.88
C TYR A 87 -1.27 -11.63 -3.26
N PRO A 88 -0.57 -10.65 -2.65
CA PRO A 88 -1.21 -9.57 -1.90
C PRO A 88 -1.85 -8.50 -2.80
N PHE A 89 -1.47 -8.41 -4.07
CA PHE A 89 -1.92 -7.34 -4.97
C PHE A 89 -3.32 -7.64 -5.54
N GLY A 90 -4.30 -6.78 -5.26
CA GLY A 90 -5.71 -7.03 -5.57
C GLY A 90 -6.41 -8.01 -4.60
N ALA A 91 -5.76 -8.32 -3.47
CA ALA A 91 -6.37 -9.02 -2.35
C ALA A 91 -7.67 -8.33 -1.88
N LYS A 92 -8.66 -9.13 -1.49
CA LYS A 92 -9.90 -8.62 -0.88
C LYS A 92 -9.97 -9.11 0.56
N PRO A 93 -9.53 -8.32 1.56
CA PRO A 93 -9.68 -8.71 2.95
C PRO A 93 -11.17 -8.86 3.30
N SER A 94 -11.46 -9.78 4.21
CA SER A 94 -12.77 -9.97 4.81
C SER A 94 -12.60 -9.88 6.33
N VAL A 95 -12.85 -8.69 6.88
CA VAL A 95 -12.69 -8.41 8.32
C VAL A 95 -13.43 -9.47 9.15
N GLY A 96 -12.65 -10.29 9.85
CA GLY A 96 -13.15 -11.35 10.73
C GLY A 96 -13.16 -10.88 12.19
N PRO A 97 -13.80 -11.63 13.10
CA PRO A 97 -13.59 -11.42 14.51
C PRO A 97 -12.12 -11.70 14.87
N ILE A 98 -11.50 -10.81 15.63
CA ILE A 98 -10.17 -11.00 16.21
C ILE A 98 -10.27 -11.08 17.73
N GLU A 99 -9.52 -12.00 18.32
CA GLU A 99 -9.43 -12.13 19.78
C GLU A 99 -8.58 -11.00 20.36
N ALA A 100 -9.06 -10.42 21.46
CA ALA A 100 -8.39 -9.32 22.14
C ALA A 100 -7.25 -9.85 23.03
N THR A 101 -6.07 -9.21 22.96
CA THR A 101 -4.94 -9.51 23.85
C THR A 101 -4.79 -8.38 24.87
N GLU A 102 -4.62 -8.74 26.15
CA GLU A 102 -4.33 -7.76 27.20
C GLU A 102 -2.95 -7.12 26.96
N ALA A 103 -2.95 -5.79 26.85
CA ALA A 103 -1.77 -4.97 26.62
C ALA A 103 -1.96 -3.59 27.22
N THR A 104 -0.86 -2.85 27.40
CA THR A 104 -0.85 -1.42 27.71
C THR A 104 -0.54 -0.59 26.47
N LEU A 105 -0.94 0.69 26.44
CA LEU A 105 -0.58 1.62 25.36
C LEU A 105 0.94 1.64 25.08
N ALA A 106 1.76 1.61 26.13
CA ALA A 106 3.22 1.59 26.01
C ALA A 106 3.74 0.29 25.37
N GLN A 107 3.15 -0.87 25.69
CA GLN A 107 3.51 -2.13 25.02
C GLN A 107 3.10 -2.11 23.54
N LEU A 108 1.92 -1.58 23.20
CA LEU A 108 1.51 -1.41 21.81
C LEU A 108 2.48 -0.48 21.07
N ALA A 109 2.79 0.70 21.62
CA ALA A 109 3.72 1.66 21.02
C ALA A 109 5.11 1.07 20.74
N GLU A 110 5.66 0.25 21.65
CA GLU A 110 6.93 -0.43 21.42
C GLU A 110 6.84 -1.53 20.34
N GLN A 111 5.73 -2.26 20.24
CA GLN A 111 5.53 -3.22 19.15
C GLN A 111 5.35 -2.53 17.79
N GLU A 112 4.63 -1.40 17.73
CA GLU A 112 4.50 -0.58 16.52
C GLU A 112 5.88 -0.07 16.05
N LYS A 113 6.74 0.43 16.96
CA LYS A 113 8.11 0.83 16.63
C LYS A 113 8.95 -0.34 16.11
N ALA A 114 8.80 -1.53 16.72
CA ALA A 114 9.51 -2.73 16.30
C ALA A 114 9.06 -3.20 14.90
N ALA A 115 7.74 -3.19 14.65
CA ALA A 115 7.12 -3.51 13.36
C ALA A 115 7.55 -2.51 12.28
N ALA A 116 7.41 -1.21 12.54
CA ALA A 116 7.85 -0.14 11.65
C ALA A 116 9.32 -0.28 11.23
N LYS A 117 10.21 -0.61 12.18
CA LYS A 117 11.63 -0.87 11.90
C LYS A 117 11.81 -2.10 11.00
N LYS A 118 11.13 -3.22 11.29
CA LYS A 118 11.23 -4.45 10.50
C LYS A 118 10.71 -4.25 9.07
N TYR A 119 9.58 -3.57 8.87
CA TYR A 119 9.04 -3.29 7.54
C TYR A 119 9.99 -2.43 6.71
N LEU A 120 10.65 -1.44 7.32
CA LEU A 120 11.67 -0.63 6.63
C LEU A 120 12.86 -1.46 6.13
N ASP A 121 13.16 -2.60 6.75
CA ASP A 121 14.19 -3.52 6.26
C ASP A 121 13.77 -4.32 5.03
N HIS A 122 12.47 -4.51 4.79
CA HIS A 122 11.91 -5.20 3.61
C HIS A 122 11.60 -4.27 2.42
N VAL A 123 11.66 -2.94 2.60
CA VAL A 123 11.45 -1.93 1.55
C VAL A 123 12.46 -2.04 0.39
N ILE A 124 13.62 -2.66 0.59
CA ILE A 124 14.70 -2.82 -0.42
C ILE A 124 14.47 -3.98 -1.41
N SER A 125 13.27 -4.55 -1.46
CA SER A 125 12.89 -5.47 -2.54
C SER A 125 13.18 -4.86 -3.92
N ASP A 126 13.50 -5.67 -4.93
CA ASP A 126 13.62 -5.21 -6.31
C ASP A 126 12.24 -4.91 -6.92
N ASP A 127 11.18 -5.62 -6.50
CA ASP A 127 9.79 -5.34 -6.91
C ASP A 127 9.26 -4.08 -6.21
N SER A 128 8.99 -3.04 -7.00
CA SER A 128 8.48 -1.74 -6.53
C SER A 128 7.12 -1.82 -5.82
N SER A 129 6.26 -2.76 -6.21
CA SER A 129 4.95 -3.01 -5.57
C SER A 129 5.14 -3.59 -4.18
N VAL A 130 6.09 -4.53 -4.03
CA VAL A 130 6.47 -5.10 -2.73
C VAL A 130 7.17 -4.05 -1.85
N SER A 131 8.03 -3.21 -2.43
CA SER A 131 8.67 -2.11 -1.72
C SER A 131 7.65 -1.10 -1.18
N LEU A 132 6.65 -0.70 -1.99
CA LEU A 132 5.60 0.20 -1.52
C LEU A 132 4.69 -0.46 -0.49
N LEU A 133 4.41 -1.77 -0.61
CA LEU A 133 3.64 -2.53 0.38
C LEU A 133 4.29 -2.41 1.78
N TYR A 134 5.59 -2.72 1.89
CA TYR A 134 6.30 -2.60 3.16
C TYR A 134 6.52 -1.15 3.61
N ALA A 135 6.64 -0.19 2.69
CA ALA A 135 6.70 1.23 3.05
C ALA A 135 5.38 1.78 3.60
N SER A 136 4.25 1.24 3.11
CA SER A 136 2.90 1.51 3.59
C SER A 136 2.74 1.02 5.04
N LEU A 137 3.08 -0.24 5.30
CA LEU A 137 3.09 -0.84 6.66
C LEU A 137 4.03 -0.08 7.61
N HIS A 138 5.25 0.24 7.15
CA HIS A 138 6.21 1.07 7.90
C HIS A 138 5.61 2.44 8.28
N THR A 139 4.90 3.08 7.33
CA THR A 139 4.28 4.40 7.54
C THR A 139 3.17 4.32 8.58
N THR A 140 2.26 3.35 8.44
CA THR A 140 1.18 3.13 9.39
C THR A 140 1.71 2.88 10.80
N ALA A 141 2.59 1.89 10.98
CA ALA A 141 3.14 1.55 12.29
C ALA A 141 3.93 2.72 12.92
N SER A 142 4.67 3.50 12.11
CA SER A 142 5.36 4.71 12.60
C SER A 142 4.41 5.78 13.10
N ILE A 143 3.26 5.95 12.44
CA ILE A 143 2.25 6.96 12.80
C ILE A 143 1.44 6.52 14.02
N VAL A 144 1.04 5.24 14.09
CA VAL A 144 0.36 4.67 15.27
C VAL A 144 1.27 4.74 16.50
N ALA A 145 2.55 4.35 16.39
CA ALA A 145 3.54 4.51 17.45
C ALA A 145 3.64 5.97 17.95
N SER A 146 3.71 6.92 17.02
CA SER A 146 3.81 8.34 17.33
C SER A 146 2.53 8.89 17.99
N ALA A 147 1.35 8.43 17.56
CA ALA A 147 0.09 8.80 18.19
C ALA A 147 0.04 8.30 19.65
N LEU A 148 0.40 7.04 19.89
CA LEU A 148 0.45 6.42 21.22
C LEU A 148 1.45 7.10 22.15
N ASP A 149 2.70 7.35 21.70
CA ASP A 149 3.75 8.01 22.50
C ASP A 149 3.35 9.42 22.94
N ASN A 150 2.60 10.14 22.11
CA ASN A 150 2.15 11.51 22.38
C ASN A 150 0.78 11.58 23.07
N GLY A 151 0.09 10.44 23.27
CA GLY A 151 -1.28 10.40 23.80
C GLY A 151 -2.33 11.04 22.88
N ASN A 152 -2.06 11.09 21.57
CA ASN A 152 -2.98 11.65 20.58
C ASN A 152 -3.92 10.57 20.04
N GLU A 153 -5.19 10.94 19.81
CA GLU A 153 -6.11 10.10 19.05
C GLU A 153 -5.81 10.18 17.56
N LEU A 154 -6.01 9.07 16.84
CA LEU A 154 -5.77 8.94 15.41
C LEU A 154 -7.08 8.66 14.67
N ASP A 155 -7.41 9.48 13.68
CA ASP A 155 -8.52 9.23 12.77
C ASP A 155 -8.03 8.34 11.60
N VAL A 156 -8.65 7.17 11.43
CA VAL A 156 -8.24 6.14 10.47
C VAL A 156 -9.32 5.97 9.40
N ASN A 157 -8.97 6.27 8.16
CA ASN A 157 -9.82 6.01 7.02
C ASN A 157 -9.57 4.61 6.44
N LEU A 158 -10.40 3.66 6.87
CA LEU A 158 -10.47 2.30 6.34
C LEU A 158 -10.97 2.24 4.86
N LYS A 159 -11.52 3.33 4.32
CA LYS A 159 -11.95 3.40 2.91
C LYS A 159 -10.84 4.01 2.07
N GLY A 160 -10.10 3.17 1.35
CA GLY A 160 -9.03 3.62 0.46
C GLY A 160 -8.66 2.59 -0.60
N SER A 161 -7.64 2.94 -1.38
CA SER A 161 -7.05 2.06 -2.38
C SER A 161 -6.33 0.89 -1.70
N SER A 162 -6.42 -0.30 -2.28
CA SER A 162 -5.73 -1.51 -1.79
C SER A 162 -4.42 -1.73 -2.55
N PRO A 163 -3.45 -2.47 -2.00
CA PRO A 163 -2.21 -2.78 -2.70
C PRO A 163 -2.46 -3.42 -4.06
N SER A 164 -1.77 -2.92 -5.08
CA SER A 164 -1.92 -3.32 -6.48
C SER A 164 -0.56 -3.48 -7.16
N ILE A 165 -0.53 -3.99 -8.40
CA ILE A 165 0.72 -4.02 -9.17
C ILE A 165 1.05 -2.59 -9.59
N LEU A 166 2.27 -2.15 -9.30
CA LEU A 166 2.79 -0.90 -9.82
C LEU A 166 3.56 -1.12 -11.12
N SER A 167 3.30 -0.26 -12.10
CA SER A 167 4.26 0.02 -13.17
C SER A 167 4.94 1.35 -12.80
N PRO A 168 6.14 1.33 -12.20
CA PRO A 168 6.80 2.57 -11.78
C PRO A 168 7.12 3.46 -12.98
N SER A 169 7.02 4.77 -12.80
CA SER A 169 7.53 5.78 -13.74
C SER A 169 9.06 5.79 -13.75
N ASP A 170 9.65 6.59 -14.63
CA ASP A 170 11.06 6.95 -14.46
C ASP A 170 11.28 7.73 -13.14
N LEU A 171 12.49 7.64 -12.60
CA LEU A 171 12.85 8.33 -11.36
C LEU A 171 12.86 9.86 -11.54
N GLY A 172 13.28 10.36 -12.70
CA GLY A 172 13.26 11.78 -13.03
C GLY A 172 11.83 12.33 -13.06
N ASP A 173 10.89 11.60 -13.66
CA ASP A 173 9.47 11.97 -13.68
C ASP A 173 8.87 11.98 -12.26
N ALA A 174 9.16 10.95 -11.45
CA ALA A 174 8.71 10.89 -10.06
C ALA A 174 9.28 12.04 -9.20
N GLN A 175 10.55 12.39 -9.39
CA GLN A 175 11.19 13.53 -8.72
C GLN A 175 10.64 14.87 -9.19
N ALA A 176 10.26 15.00 -10.47
CA ALA A 176 9.59 16.20 -10.98
C ALA A 176 8.21 16.41 -10.33
N VAL A 177 7.41 15.35 -10.19
CA VAL A 177 6.10 15.39 -9.50
C VAL A 177 6.24 15.63 -7.99
N LEU A 178 7.33 15.16 -7.36
CA LEU A 178 7.66 15.54 -5.98
C LEU A 178 8.02 17.02 -5.86
N LEU A 179 8.85 17.53 -6.78
CA LEU A 179 9.27 18.93 -6.77
C LEU A 179 8.09 19.88 -6.99
N ASP A 180 7.15 19.54 -7.88
CA ASP A 180 5.92 20.28 -8.13
C ASP A 180 5.07 20.40 -6.85
N ASN A 181 4.72 19.28 -6.22
CA ASN A 181 3.96 19.28 -4.96
C ASN A 181 4.73 19.97 -3.79
N GLN A 182 6.06 19.96 -3.80
CA GLN A 182 6.86 20.72 -2.82
C GLN A 182 6.87 22.23 -3.10
N GLN A 183 6.82 22.65 -4.36
CA GLN A 183 6.62 24.06 -4.72
C GLN A 183 5.22 24.51 -4.27
N ASP A 184 4.20 23.68 -4.48
CA ASP A 184 2.82 23.94 -4.05
C ASP A 184 2.70 24.06 -2.53
N LEU A 185 3.32 23.16 -1.77
CA LEU A 185 3.40 23.26 -0.32
C LEU A 185 4.08 24.57 0.12
N VAL A 186 5.19 24.97 -0.50
CA VAL A 186 5.89 26.22 -0.18
C VAL A 186 5.01 27.44 -0.47
N ALA A 187 4.41 27.52 -1.65
CA ALA A 187 3.58 28.66 -2.05
C ALA A 187 2.29 28.75 -1.22
N GLY A 188 1.64 27.61 -0.92
CA GLY A 188 0.50 27.55 -0.01
C GLY A 188 0.85 28.05 1.40
N LEU A 189 1.98 27.60 1.96
CA LEU A 189 2.47 28.07 3.26
C LEU A 189 2.81 29.57 3.27
N GLU A 190 3.41 30.08 2.20
CA GLU A 190 3.72 31.51 2.05
C GLU A 190 2.44 32.36 2.06
N ALA A 191 1.43 31.95 1.28
CA ALA A 191 0.15 32.64 1.21
C ALA A 191 -0.63 32.58 2.53
N MET A 192 -0.75 31.40 3.16
CA MET A 192 -1.43 31.24 4.45
C MET A 192 -0.75 32.06 5.56
N ASN A 193 0.58 32.04 5.65
CA ASN A 193 1.34 32.81 6.64
C ASN A 193 1.26 34.33 6.38
N GLY A 194 1.05 34.75 5.13
CA GLY A 194 0.78 36.15 4.77
C GLY A 194 -0.62 36.63 5.17
N VAL A 195 -1.60 35.72 5.29
CA VAL A 195 -2.97 36.02 5.74
C VAL A 195 -3.08 35.94 7.27
N SER A 196 -2.51 34.90 7.89
CA SER A 196 -2.47 34.72 9.33
C SER A 196 -1.10 34.22 9.77
N HIS A 197 -0.30 35.12 10.33
CA HIS A 197 1.06 34.78 10.77
C HIS A 197 1.04 33.73 11.89
N ASN A 198 1.87 32.69 11.74
CA ASN A 198 1.96 31.58 12.69
C ASN A 198 3.41 31.06 12.72
N ASP A 199 4.07 31.10 13.88
CA ASP A 199 5.48 30.68 14.03
C ASP A 199 5.72 29.23 13.60
N SER A 200 4.79 28.32 13.87
CA SER A 200 4.89 26.91 13.44
C SER A 200 4.79 26.76 11.92
N MET A 201 4.02 27.63 11.27
CA MET A 201 3.89 27.69 9.81
C MET A 201 5.15 28.31 9.18
N ALA A 202 5.69 29.38 9.78
CA ALA A 202 6.95 29.99 9.36
C ALA A 202 8.14 29.02 9.49
N ALA A 203 8.22 28.26 10.59
CA ALA A 203 9.21 27.21 10.77
C ALA A 203 9.07 26.08 9.74
N ARG A 204 7.84 25.59 9.49
CA ARG A 204 7.59 24.58 8.45
C ARG A 204 7.93 25.08 7.06
N LEU A 205 7.61 26.34 6.74
CA LEU A 205 7.92 26.96 5.45
C LEU A 205 9.44 26.97 5.20
N GLN A 206 10.25 27.32 6.19
CA GLN A 206 11.70 27.23 6.07
C GLN A 206 12.18 25.79 5.82
N GLN A 207 11.55 24.79 6.45
CA GLN A 207 11.83 23.38 6.18
C GLN A 207 11.38 22.96 4.78
N ALA A 208 10.20 23.38 4.33
CA ALA A 208 9.63 23.02 3.02
C ALA A 208 10.49 23.58 1.88
N ARG A 209 11.00 24.82 2.03
CA ARG A 209 11.97 25.40 1.09
C ARG A 209 13.26 24.57 1.00
N ARG A 210 13.81 24.09 2.12
CA ARG A 210 14.99 23.20 2.10
C ARG A 210 14.70 21.85 1.43
N GLU A 211 13.60 21.19 1.81
CA GLU A 211 13.16 19.91 1.21
C GLU A 211 12.95 20.02 -0.31
N ARG A 212 12.38 21.14 -0.77
CA ARG A 212 12.25 21.52 -2.18
C ARG A 212 13.61 21.72 -2.86
N ASP A 213 14.50 22.51 -2.26
CA ASP A 213 15.80 22.84 -2.85
C ASP A 213 16.72 21.59 -2.94
N GLU A 214 16.62 20.67 -1.98
CA GLU A 214 17.27 19.36 -2.00
C GLU A 214 16.72 18.42 -3.09
N THR A 215 15.45 18.56 -3.47
CA THR A 215 14.84 17.81 -4.58
C THR A 215 15.18 18.45 -5.93
N LEU A 216 15.13 19.78 -6.02
CA LEU A 216 15.53 20.56 -7.19
C LEU A 216 16.98 20.26 -7.62
N ALA A 217 17.89 20.05 -6.67
CA ALA A 217 19.28 19.67 -6.95
C ALA A 217 19.44 18.26 -7.58
N LYS A 218 18.39 17.42 -7.58
CA LYS A 218 18.39 16.06 -8.14
C LYS A 218 17.68 15.97 -9.49
N VAL A 219 16.71 16.86 -9.75
CA VAL A 219 15.97 16.90 -11.02
C VAL A 219 16.85 17.48 -12.13
N THR A 220 17.01 16.75 -13.23
CA THR A 220 17.89 17.11 -14.36
C THR A 220 17.16 17.80 -15.52
N SER A 221 15.82 17.73 -15.54
CA SER A 221 14.96 18.36 -16.55
C SER A 221 14.33 19.65 -16.01
N PRO A 222 14.03 20.64 -16.86
CA PRO A 222 13.39 21.88 -16.42
C PRO A 222 11.94 21.64 -16.00
N THR A 223 11.69 21.52 -14.70
CA THR A 223 10.34 21.68 -14.14
C THR A 223 9.85 23.10 -14.42
N PRO A 224 8.63 23.30 -14.94
CA PRO A 224 8.04 24.63 -15.04
C PRO A 224 8.09 25.34 -13.69
N GLY A 225 8.36 26.66 -13.70
CA GLY A 225 8.21 27.45 -12.48
C GLY A 225 6.75 27.44 -11.99
N PRO A 226 6.50 27.73 -10.71
CA PRO A 226 5.19 27.54 -10.10
C PRO A 226 4.12 28.27 -10.90
N VAL A 227 3.15 27.50 -11.39
CA VAL A 227 1.89 28.06 -11.91
C VAL A 227 1.23 28.82 -10.77
N THR A 228 0.59 29.96 -11.05
CA THR A 228 -0.14 30.70 -10.01
C THR A 228 -1.22 29.79 -9.40
N ILE A 229 -0.98 29.31 -8.19
CA ILE A 229 -1.84 28.30 -7.58
C ILE A 229 -3.11 28.98 -7.04
N GLU A 230 -4.22 28.79 -7.74
CA GLU A 230 -5.54 29.19 -7.26
C GLU A 230 -6.08 28.15 -6.28
N ILE A 231 -5.50 28.10 -5.07
CA ILE A 231 -6.04 27.26 -3.98
C ILE A 231 -7.34 27.90 -3.47
N GLU A 232 -8.46 27.21 -3.64
CA GLU A 232 -9.74 27.66 -3.11
C GLU A 232 -9.68 27.78 -1.57
N GLY A 233 -10.19 28.87 -1.02
CA GLY A 233 -10.23 29.06 0.44
C GLY A 233 -8.92 29.53 1.08
N LEU A 234 -7.85 29.76 0.32
CA LEU A 234 -6.55 30.23 0.84
C LEU A 234 -6.61 31.59 1.60
N LYS A 235 -7.66 32.38 1.36
CA LYS A 235 -7.95 33.65 2.05
C LYS A 235 -8.79 33.49 3.32
N ASP A 236 -9.22 32.28 3.65
CA ASP A 236 -10.04 31.95 4.83
C ASP A 236 -9.17 31.19 5.86
N PRO A 237 -8.77 31.84 6.98
CA PRO A 237 -7.98 31.20 8.03
C PRO A 237 -8.61 29.93 8.62
N ALA A 238 -9.94 29.78 8.55
CA ALA A 238 -10.61 28.57 9.04
C ALA A 238 -10.25 27.34 8.20
N LYS A 239 -9.95 27.52 6.90
CA LYS A 239 -9.58 26.44 5.97
C LYS A 239 -8.07 26.13 5.96
N HIS A 240 -7.22 26.99 6.52
CA HIS A 240 -5.76 26.83 6.45
C HIS A 240 -5.25 25.50 7.00
N LYS A 241 -5.86 24.97 8.07
CA LYS A 241 -5.47 23.67 8.64
C LYS A 241 -5.69 22.52 7.65
N GLU A 242 -6.84 22.51 6.98
CA GLU A 242 -7.22 21.50 5.98
C GLU A 242 -6.36 21.61 4.72
N ILE A 243 -6.20 22.83 4.19
CA ILE A 243 -5.35 23.12 3.02
C ILE A 243 -3.92 22.65 3.28
N TRP A 244 -3.35 22.98 4.44
CA TRP A 244 -2.00 22.55 4.81
C TRP A 244 -1.91 21.01 4.95
N ALA A 245 -2.89 20.37 5.57
CA ALA A 245 -2.93 18.91 5.69
C ALA A 245 -2.93 18.22 4.32
N GLY A 246 -3.72 18.73 3.35
CA GLY A 246 -3.75 18.26 1.97
C GLY A 246 -2.40 18.39 1.26
N LEU A 247 -1.79 19.58 1.30
CA LEU A 247 -0.49 19.84 0.66
C LEU A 247 0.64 18.93 1.22
N GLU A 248 0.68 18.67 2.53
CA GLU A 248 1.65 17.74 3.12
C GLU A 248 1.41 16.29 2.67
N LYS A 249 0.15 15.89 2.51
CA LYS A 249 -0.23 14.56 2.01
C LYS A 249 0.10 14.40 0.51
N ASP A 250 -0.06 15.44 -0.30
CA ASP A 250 0.30 15.36 -1.72
C ASP A 250 1.82 15.30 -1.93
N VAL A 251 2.62 15.95 -1.07
CA VAL A 251 4.07 15.69 -0.98
C VAL A 251 4.36 14.25 -0.53
N ALA A 252 3.60 13.72 0.44
CA ALA A 252 3.80 12.35 0.94
C ALA A 252 3.56 11.29 -0.13
N ASP A 253 2.53 11.45 -0.96
CA ASP A 253 2.26 10.53 -2.06
C ASP A 253 3.22 10.68 -3.23
N SER A 254 3.77 11.86 -3.50
CA SER A 254 4.88 11.98 -4.46
C SER A 254 6.13 11.23 -3.97
N TRP A 255 6.36 11.12 -2.66
CA TRP A 255 7.39 10.23 -2.13
C TRP A 255 7.10 8.74 -2.36
N ALA A 256 5.83 8.32 -2.44
CA ALA A 256 5.47 6.96 -2.84
C ALA A 256 5.86 6.68 -4.31
N LEU A 257 5.65 7.66 -5.20
CA LEU A 257 6.12 7.58 -6.60
C LEU A 257 7.64 7.49 -6.68
N VAL A 258 8.36 8.36 -5.96
CA VAL A 258 9.83 8.35 -5.90
C VAL A 258 10.34 7.03 -5.33
N LEU A 259 9.70 6.46 -4.30
CA LEU A 259 10.04 5.15 -3.77
C LEU A 259 9.88 4.04 -4.81
N ALA A 260 8.74 4.00 -5.52
CA ALA A 260 8.47 2.98 -6.52
C ALA A 260 9.46 3.06 -7.70
N ALA A 261 9.86 4.26 -8.11
CA ALA A 261 10.82 4.51 -9.19
C ALA A 261 12.30 4.39 -8.77
N SER A 262 12.62 4.43 -7.47
CA SER A 262 14.00 4.39 -6.97
C SER A 262 14.66 3.02 -7.14
N PRO A 263 15.99 2.96 -7.36
CA PRO A 263 16.80 1.76 -7.14
C PRO A 263 16.67 1.24 -5.70
N SER A 264 16.81 -0.07 -5.49
CA SER A 264 16.50 -0.75 -4.22
C SER A 264 17.30 -0.22 -3.02
N ASP A 265 18.54 0.23 -3.22
CA ASP A 265 19.39 0.82 -2.17
C ASP A 265 18.87 2.19 -1.66
N GLN A 266 18.14 2.93 -2.48
CA GLN A 266 17.60 4.26 -2.15
C GLN A 266 16.17 4.21 -1.57
N ARG A 267 15.45 3.08 -1.71
CA ARG A 267 14.04 2.95 -1.29
C ARG A 267 13.81 3.20 0.21
N LYS A 268 14.77 2.85 1.09
CA LYS A 268 14.62 3.10 2.54
C LYS A 268 14.52 4.59 2.87
N ASP A 269 15.26 5.45 2.19
CA ASP A 269 15.25 6.89 2.48
C ASP A 269 14.02 7.57 1.86
N ALA A 270 13.55 7.09 0.70
CA ALA A 270 12.24 7.46 0.17
C ALA A 270 11.09 7.05 1.11
N ALA A 271 11.14 5.84 1.71
CA ALA A 271 10.11 5.37 2.66
C ALA A 271 10.06 6.21 3.94
N LYS A 272 11.22 6.55 4.52
CA LYS A 272 11.28 7.48 5.67
C LYS A 272 10.70 8.85 5.31
N SER A 273 10.98 9.34 4.10
CA SER A 273 10.50 10.64 3.63
C SER A 273 8.98 10.65 3.39
N MET A 274 8.45 9.56 2.82
CA MET A 274 7.01 9.28 2.71
C MET A 274 6.34 9.26 4.09
N SER A 275 6.86 8.44 5.02
CA SER A 275 6.34 8.33 6.38
C SER A 275 6.38 9.66 7.14
N GLY A 276 7.49 10.41 7.04
CA GLY A 276 7.64 11.72 7.66
C GLY A 276 6.71 12.79 7.09
N ALA A 277 6.41 12.73 5.79
CA ALA A 277 5.44 13.63 5.15
C ALA A 277 3.99 13.27 5.56
N TYR A 278 3.62 11.99 5.53
CA TYR A 278 2.33 11.52 6.06
C TYR A 278 2.13 11.89 7.54
N SER A 279 3.17 11.75 8.37
CA SER A 279 3.13 12.16 9.78
C SER A 279 2.83 13.66 9.94
N LYS A 280 3.36 14.53 9.07
CA LYS A 280 3.05 15.97 9.07
C LYS A 280 1.60 16.25 8.67
N ALA A 281 1.05 15.50 7.71
CA ALA A 281 -0.35 15.62 7.30
C ALA A 281 -1.31 15.16 8.41
N VAL A 282 -1.05 13.99 9.00
CA VAL A 282 -1.85 13.42 10.10
C VAL A 282 -1.85 14.31 11.33
N ALA A 283 -0.69 14.87 11.72
CA ALA A 283 -0.59 15.85 12.80
C ALA A 283 -1.42 17.14 12.57
N ARG A 284 -1.93 17.36 11.34
CA ARG A 284 -2.80 18.47 10.95
C ARG A 284 -4.25 18.04 10.72
N GLY A 285 -4.61 16.81 11.07
CA GLY A 285 -5.98 16.28 10.95
C GLY A 285 -6.28 15.62 9.61
N TRP A 286 -5.27 15.25 8.81
CA TRP A 286 -5.48 14.30 7.73
C TRP A 286 -5.75 12.90 8.31
N GLN A 287 -6.71 12.17 7.75
CA GLN A 287 -7.02 10.80 8.19
C GLN A 287 -5.95 9.83 7.68
N LEU A 288 -5.42 8.96 8.55
CA LEU A 288 -4.51 7.91 8.11
C LEU A 288 -5.28 6.91 7.25
N THR A 289 -4.91 6.75 5.99
CA THR A 289 -5.51 5.70 5.13
C THR A 289 -5.00 4.33 5.55
N CYS A 290 -5.80 3.28 5.36
CA CYS A 290 -5.38 1.89 5.61
C CYS A 290 -4.05 1.57 4.89
N TRP A 291 -3.91 1.97 3.63
CA TRP A 291 -2.68 1.77 2.83
C TRP A 291 -2.08 3.11 2.35
N PRO A 292 -1.25 3.80 3.16
CA PRO A 292 -0.57 5.03 2.75
C PRO A 292 0.31 4.84 1.52
N GLY A 293 0.31 5.83 0.62
CA GLY A 293 1.06 5.82 -0.65
C GLY A 293 0.34 5.13 -1.81
N TRP A 294 -0.76 4.41 -1.57
CA TRP A 294 -1.56 3.78 -2.61
C TRP A 294 -2.71 4.70 -3.03
N ARG A 295 -2.85 4.91 -4.35
CA ARG A 295 -3.85 5.77 -4.99
C ARG A 295 -4.56 4.99 -6.09
#